data_AF-A0A384J457-F1
#
_entry.id   AF-A0A384J457-F1
#
_cell.length_a   1.000
_cell.length_b   1.000
_cell.length_c   1.000
_cell.angle_alpha   90.00
_cell.angle_beta   90.00
_cell.angle_gamma   90.00
#
_symmetry.space_group_name_H-M   'P 1'
#
loop_
_entity.id
_entity.type
_entity.pdbx_description
1 polymer ?
#
loop_
_entity_poly.entity_id
_entity_poly.type
_entity_poly.pdbx_seq_one_letter_code
_entity_poly.pdbx_strand_id
1 'polypeptide(L)'
;MRLSIFLPASTLIFTHLTEACYFNVYSTTVGTFKAQHSEPLDHNGAPQTLSGKHLTCSFSADLADGCIVTIKTNVGCGTLTFERIGTD
;
A
#
# COMPACT_ATOMS: atom_id res chain seq x y z
N MET A 1 40.89 13.59 -38.60
CA MET A 1 40.55 13.49 -37.16
C MET A 1 39.05 13.29 -37.03
N ARG A 2 38.59 12.13 -36.58
CA ARG A 2 37.16 11.84 -36.35
C ARG A 2 36.81 12.32 -34.94
N LEU A 3 35.90 13.28 -34.86
CA LEU A 3 35.38 13.83 -33.60
C LEU A 3 34.17 12.98 -33.19
N SER A 4 34.37 12.03 -32.28
CA SER A 4 33.28 11.23 -31.71
C SER A 4 32.83 11.89 -30.42
N ILE A 5 31.72 12.63 -30.49
CA ILE A 5 31.05 13.21 -29.33
C ILE A 5 30.26 12.09 -28.67
N PHE A 6 30.78 11.57 -27.56
CA PHE A 6 30.01 10.68 -26.68
C PHE A 6 29.05 11.56 -25.88
N LEU A 7 27.76 11.52 -26.21
CA LEU A 7 26.71 11.97 -25.29
C LEU A 7 26.52 10.87 -24.24
N PRO A 8 26.76 11.12 -22.93
CA PRO A 8 26.22 10.25 -21.91
C PRO A 8 24.71 10.38 -21.95
N ALA A 9 24.03 9.31 -22.38
CA ALA A 9 22.59 9.18 -22.22
C ALA A 9 22.27 9.33 -20.73
N SER A 10 21.63 10.42 -20.36
CA SER A 10 21.06 10.59 -19.03
C SER A 10 20.02 9.50 -18.85
N THR A 11 20.39 8.41 -18.18
CA THR A 11 19.44 7.49 -17.58
C THR A 11 18.63 8.29 -16.58
N LEU A 12 17.44 8.73 -17.02
CA LEU A 12 16.36 9.12 -16.13
C LEU A 12 16.13 7.91 -15.23
N ILE A 13 16.66 7.97 -14.02
CA ILE A 13 16.21 7.12 -12.93
C ILE A 13 14.76 7.55 -12.74
N PHE A 14 13.84 6.82 -13.36
CA PHE A 14 12.46 6.79 -12.93
C PHE A 14 12.52 6.36 -11.48
N THR A 15 12.54 7.34 -10.58
CA THR A 15 12.13 7.12 -9.21
C THR A 15 10.70 6.64 -9.35
N HIS A 16 10.50 5.33 -9.37
CA HIS A 16 9.23 4.73 -9.00
C HIS A 16 8.90 5.42 -7.68
N LEU A 17 7.93 6.33 -7.71
CA LEU A 17 7.23 6.76 -6.52
C LEU A 17 6.79 5.44 -5.92
N THR A 18 7.44 5.03 -4.84
CA THR A 18 7.14 3.78 -4.18
C THR A 18 5.72 3.92 -3.68
N GLU A 19 4.75 3.40 -4.43
CA GLU A 19 3.33 3.58 -4.14
C GLU A 19 2.99 2.81 -2.89
N ALA A 20 3.10 3.46 -1.74
CA ALA A 20 2.59 2.94 -0.49
C ALA A 20 1.08 2.61 -0.63
N CYS A 21 0.63 1.60 0.12
CA CYS A 21 -0.77 1.22 0.13
C CYS A 21 -1.52 2.05 1.15
N TYR A 22 -2.42 2.91 0.69
CA TYR A 22 -3.34 3.67 1.55
C TYR A 22 -4.76 3.18 1.33
N PHE A 23 -5.58 3.14 2.38
CA PHE A 23 -6.93 2.61 2.32
C PHE A 23 -7.94 3.48 3.06
N ASN A 24 -9.12 3.63 2.46
CA ASN A 24 -10.36 3.82 3.19
C ASN A 24 -10.79 2.46 3.73
N VAL A 25 -10.99 2.38 5.04
CA VAL A 25 -11.49 1.18 5.71
C VAL A 25 -12.92 1.46 6.16
N TYR A 26 -13.86 0.72 5.61
CA TYR A 26 -15.27 0.78 5.96
C TYR A 26 -15.59 -0.29 6.98
N SER A 27 -15.92 0.12 8.21
CA SER A 27 -16.43 -0.74 9.26
C SER A 27 -17.93 -0.53 9.44
N THR A 28 -18.68 -1.63 9.51
CA THR A 28 -20.11 -1.56 9.85
C THR A 28 -20.38 -1.16 11.31
N THR A 29 -19.36 -1.17 12.17
CA THR A 29 -19.47 -0.87 13.60
C THR A 29 -18.98 0.53 13.96
N VAL A 30 -17.83 0.94 13.43
CA VAL A 30 -17.17 2.20 13.81
C VAL A 30 -17.12 3.24 12.69
N GLY A 31 -17.75 2.97 11.55
CA GLY A 31 -17.75 3.87 10.40
C GLY A 31 -16.47 3.78 9.56
N THR A 32 -16.13 4.87 8.88
CA THR A 32 -15.00 4.92 7.96
C THR A 32 -13.76 5.50 8.63
N PHE A 33 -12.61 4.85 8.44
CA PHE A 33 -11.31 5.36 8.91
C PHE A 33 -10.20 5.01 7.91
N LYS A 34 -8.98 5.49 8.16
CA LYS A 34 -7.83 5.27 7.28
C LYS A 34 -6.90 4.19 7.83
N ALA A 35 -6.35 3.39 6.95
CA ALA A 35 -5.21 2.51 7.23
C ALA A 35 -4.19 2.64 6.11
N GLN A 36 -2.91 2.44 6.41
CA GLN A 36 -1.85 2.56 5.41
C GLN A 36 -0.66 1.66 5.74
N HIS A 37 0.07 1.28 4.70
CA HIS A 37 1.39 0.66 4.77
C HIS A 37 2.36 1.48 3.92
N SER A 38 3.43 1.98 4.52
CA SER A 38 4.32 3.00 3.94
C SER A 38 5.43 2.45 3.05
N GLU A 39 5.51 1.14 2.84
CA GLU A 39 6.51 0.52 1.97
C GLU A 39 6.04 0.45 0.51
N PRO A 40 6.94 0.29 -0.46
CA PRO A 40 6.58 0.24 -1.88
C PRO A 40 5.53 -0.84 -2.17
N LEU A 41 4.59 -0.59 -3.09
CA LEU A 41 3.55 -1.54 -3.53
C LEU A 41 4.05 -2.96 -3.77
N ASP A 42 5.23 -3.07 -4.37
CA ASP A 42 5.91 -4.32 -4.67
C ASP A 42 6.81 -4.69 -3.50
N HIS A 43 6.47 -5.78 -2.83
CA HIS A 43 7.21 -6.35 -1.72
C HIS A 43 8.08 -7.52 -2.19
N ASN A 44 8.28 -7.67 -3.51
CA ASN A 44 8.94 -8.81 -4.14
C ASN A 44 8.32 -10.14 -3.68
N GLY A 45 6.99 -10.17 -3.58
CA GLY A 45 6.20 -11.31 -3.10
C GLY A 45 6.26 -11.58 -1.60
N ALA A 46 6.94 -10.75 -0.80
CA ALA A 46 6.99 -10.92 0.65
C ALA A 46 5.68 -10.44 1.29
N PRO A 47 4.94 -11.29 2.05
CA PRO A 47 3.75 -10.85 2.75
C PRO A 47 4.07 -9.77 3.78
N GLN A 48 3.37 -8.64 3.73
CA GLN A 48 3.48 -7.56 4.71
C GLN A 48 2.32 -7.55 5.68
N THR A 49 2.51 -6.94 6.84
CA THR A 49 1.44 -6.79 7.84
C THR A 49 0.85 -5.39 7.79
N LEU A 50 -0.44 -5.30 7.47
CA LEU A 50 -1.25 -4.10 7.66
C LEU A 50 -2.02 -4.21 8.97
N SER A 51 -2.03 -3.16 9.79
CA SER A 51 -2.88 -3.09 10.98
C SER A 51 -3.62 -1.77 11.04
N GLY A 52 -4.78 -1.76 11.69
CA GLY A 52 -5.57 -0.56 11.88
C GLY A 52 -6.41 -0.64 13.14
N LYS A 53 -6.64 0.52 13.76
CA LYS A 53 -7.42 0.67 14.98
C LYS A 53 -8.23 1.96 14.94
N HIS A 54 -9.52 1.86 15.25
CA HIS A 54 -10.41 3.01 15.36
C HIS A 54 -11.51 2.72 16.39
N LEU A 55 -11.64 3.57 17.41
CA LEU A 55 -12.58 3.36 18.52
C LEU A 55 -12.44 1.94 19.12
N THR A 56 -13.50 1.13 19.05
CA THR A 56 -13.56 -0.25 19.52
C THR A 56 -13.09 -1.29 18.49
N CYS A 57 -12.81 -0.87 17.26
CA CYS A 57 -12.35 -1.72 16.18
C CYS A 57 -10.81 -1.82 16.16
N SER A 58 -10.30 -3.04 16.02
CA SER A 58 -8.89 -3.33 15.73
C SER A 58 -8.79 -4.49 14.75
N PHE A 59 -7.90 -4.39 13.76
CA PHE A 59 -7.63 -5.47 12.81
C PHE A 59 -6.14 -5.63 12.51
N SER A 60 -5.78 -6.82 12.04
CA SER A 60 -4.50 -7.14 11.40
C SER A 60 -4.81 -7.91 10.11
N ALA A 61 -4.03 -7.66 9.06
CA ALA A 61 -4.21 -8.23 7.74
C ALA A 61 -2.85 -8.49 7.08
N ASP A 62 -2.84 -9.46 6.18
CA ASP A 62 -1.77 -9.59 5.19
C ASP A 62 -2.01 -8.61 4.06
N LEU A 63 -0.92 -7.98 3.62
CA LEU A 63 -0.83 -7.13 2.45
C LEU A 63 0.11 -7.80 1.46
N ALA A 64 -0.44 -8.23 0.33
CA ALA A 64 0.32 -8.75 -0.80
C ALA A 64 0.50 -7.67 -1.87
N ASP A 65 1.36 -7.96 -2.85
CA ASP A 65 1.62 -7.08 -4.00
C ASP A 65 0.30 -6.64 -4.66
N GLY A 66 0.27 -5.39 -5.14
CA GLY A 66 -0.95 -4.79 -5.67
C GLY A 66 -1.95 -4.33 -4.60
N CYS A 67 -1.49 -4.15 -3.35
CA CYS A 67 -2.31 -3.74 -2.20
C CYS A 67 -3.47 -4.68 -1.89
N ILE A 68 -3.29 -5.99 -2.13
CA ILE A 68 -4.33 -6.99 -1.85
C ILE A 68 -4.35 -7.27 -0.35
N VAL A 69 -5.49 -6.96 0.30
CA VAL A 69 -5.68 -7.10 1.75
C VAL A 69 -6.39 -8.41 2.08
N THR A 70 -5.81 -9.22 2.97
CA THR A 70 -6.44 -10.42 3.54
C THR A 70 -6.51 -10.30 5.06
N ILE A 71 -7.72 -10.21 5.62
CA ILE A 71 -7.92 -10.04 7.07
C ILE A 71 -7.48 -11.29 7.84
N LYS A 72 -6.61 -11.10 8.84
CA LYS A 72 -6.18 -12.13 9.80
C LYS A 72 -6.97 -12.05 11.11
N THR A 73 -7.12 -10.84 11.64
CA THR A 73 -7.88 -10.61 12.88
C THR A 73 -8.81 -9.43 12.70
N ASN A 74 -10.00 -9.54 13.29
CA ASN A 74 -11.02 -8.51 13.27
C ASN A 74 -11.73 -8.53 14.61
N VAL A 75 -11.45 -7.54 15.44
CA VAL A 75 -12.02 -7.41 16.77
C VAL A 75 -12.84 -6.13 16.81
N GLY A 76 -14.14 -6.25 17.04
CA GLY A 76 -15.03 -5.11 17.22
C GLY A 76 -15.33 -4.29 15.95
N CYS A 77 -14.87 -4.70 14.77
CA CYS A 77 -15.08 -3.94 13.53
C CYS A 77 -16.33 -4.34 12.74
N GLY A 78 -16.97 -5.46 13.06
CA GLY A 78 -18.04 -6.01 12.22
C GLY A 78 -17.49 -6.44 10.86
N THR A 79 -18.17 -6.12 9.76
CA THR A 79 -17.63 -6.36 8.41
C THR A 79 -16.67 -5.24 8.03
N LEU A 80 -15.51 -5.60 7.48
CA LEU A 80 -14.52 -4.66 6.95
C LEU A 80 -14.48 -4.72 5.42
N THR A 81 -14.42 -3.56 4.78
CA THR A 81 -14.13 -3.42 3.35
C THR A 81 -13.05 -2.37 3.15
N PHE A 82 -12.16 -2.61 2.21
CA PHE A 82 -10.99 -1.77 1.96
C PHE A 82 -11.11 -1.20 0.54
N GLU A 83 -10.97 0.11 0.42
CA GLU A 83 -10.84 0.80 -0.87
C GLU A 83 -9.47 1.49 -0.89
N ARG A 84 -8.65 1.18 -1.89
CA ARG A 84 -7.33 1.78 -2.06
C ARG A 84 -7.47 3.27 -2.39
N ILE A 85 -6.66 4.10 -1.76
CA ILE A 85 -6.53 5.54 -2.02
C ILE A 85 -5.18 5.78 -2.67
N GLY A 86 -5.17 6.40 -3.84
CA GLY A 86 -3.96 6.57 -4.65
C GLY A 86 -4.06 5.71 -5.91
N THR A 87 -3.67 6.33 -7.02
CA THR A 87 -3.79 5.77 -8.37
C THR A 87 -2.45 5.25 -8.84
N ASP A 88 -2.53 4.07 -9.43
CA ASP A 88 -1.63 3.47 -10.43
C ASP A 88 -0.75 4.43 -11.26
#